data_AF-S8AX35-F1
#
_entry.id   AF-S8AX35-F1
#
_cell.length_a   1.000
_cell.length_b   1.000
_cell.length_c   1.000
_cell.angle_alpha   90.00
_cell.angle_beta   90.00
_cell.angle_gamma   90.00
#
_symmetry.space_group_name_H-M   'P 1'
#
loop_
_entity.id
_entity.type
_entity.pdbx_description
1 polymer ?
#
loop_
_entity_poly.entity_id
_entity_poly.type
_entity_poly.pdbx_seq_one_letter_code
_entity_poly.pdbx_strand_id
1 'polypeptide(L)'
;MVRLHSSALRGALRSSVLPSAARPSHAHLPSTAAQQQHLRLFAASARCRANEKQQASFKSQLYESTQQRLKREREEQERYAQYQTQSSGSRYAAMMFAIIFFSTGAYYLGSLKPAALPTSSTTSLADLEPPRHNVSESNLQAAWSDFVEILGKENVSTTPDDLETHAGSDWSSYTRKQNEKPFLVLYPSTTEEVSRIMKVCHQRVIPVTPYSGGTSLEGHFASTRGGVCIDFSRMNRILDLHKRDLDVVVQPAVNWEDLNEQLAQDGLFFPPDPGPGAMIGGMVGTGCSGTNAYRYGTMREWVLSLTVVLADGTVIKTRQRPRKSSAGYDLTKLFIGSEGTLGLVTEATLKLTVKPASQNVAVASFPSIQDAAQCVTHVVEAGIPVAGVEILDDVQMKCINESGSTTRAWKEAPTLFFRFAGTPTAVKEQISMVQKIASKTSSKSFEFARGESEMAELWSARKAALWSVMAMRRHPDDHVWTTDVAVPMSKLPDIIDATKADMTRSGLLAGICGHVGDGNFHGMLACSFPLFSHFFL
;
A
#
# COMPACT_ATOMS: atom_id res chain seq x y z
N MET A 1 -53.91 28.14 -0.75
CA MET A 1 -53.59 29.53 -0.39
C MET A 1 -52.09 29.56 -0.06
N VAL A 2 -51.15 30.19 -0.76
CA VAL A 2 -51.12 31.22 -1.81
C VAL A 2 -49.78 31.05 -2.59
N ARG A 3 -49.87 31.01 -3.93
CA ARG A 3 -48.93 31.42 -5.03
C ARG A 3 -47.44 30.99 -4.94
N LEU A 4 -46.86 30.13 -5.79
CA LEU A 4 -46.68 30.15 -7.28
C LEU A 4 -46.26 31.51 -7.86
N HIS A 5 -44.99 31.62 -8.27
CA HIS A 5 -44.56 32.40 -9.45
C HIS A 5 -43.35 31.72 -10.12
N SER A 6 -43.57 31.27 -11.35
CA SER A 6 -42.55 31.09 -12.37
C SER A 6 -42.46 32.36 -13.20
N SER A 7 -41.28 32.70 -13.71
CA SER A 7 -41.16 33.19 -15.08
C SER A 7 -39.71 33.08 -15.54
N ALA A 8 -39.54 32.37 -16.65
CA ALA A 8 -38.39 32.40 -17.52
C ALA A 8 -38.54 33.56 -18.52
N LEU A 9 -37.44 34.04 -19.12
CA LEU A 9 -37.20 33.97 -20.57
C LEU A 9 -36.10 34.94 -21.07
N ARG A 10 -35.28 34.36 -21.99
CA ARG A 10 -34.57 34.97 -23.15
C ARG A 10 -33.36 35.86 -22.81
N GLY A 11 -32.19 35.72 -23.43
CA GLY A 11 -31.76 34.92 -24.57
C GLY A 11 -30.77 35.74 -25.41
N ALA A 12 -29.55 35.25 -25.59
CA ALA A 12 -28.67 35.65 -26.70
C ALA A 12 -27.61 34.55 -26.94
N LEU A 13 -27.81 33.80 -28.02
CA LEU A 13 -26.86 32.89 -28.65
C LEU A 13 -26.50 33.49 -30.01
N ARG A 14 -25.19 33.58 -30.33
CA ARG A 14 -24.55 33.33 -31.64
C ARG A 14 -23.07 33.75 -31.57
N SER A 15 -22.15 32.78 -31.62
CA SER A 15 -21.29 32.42 -32.78
C SER A 15 -20.15 33.44 -33.00
N SER A 16 -18.88 33.12 -33.24
CA SER A 16 -18.12 31.91 -33.56
C SER A 16 -16.68 32.41 -33.86
N VAL A 17 -15.74 31.48 -33.99
CA VAL A 17 -14.46 31.57 -34.74
C VAL A 17 -13.18 31.50 -33.88
N LEU A 18 -12.50 30.37 -34.06
CA LEU A 18 -11.12 30.00 -33.72
C LEU A 18 -10.09 30.87 -34.46
N PRO A 19 -8.81 30.88 -34.03
CA PRO A 19 -7.81 30.06 -34.75
C PRO A 19 -6.82 29.36 -33.77
N SER A 20 -6.55 28.07 -33.94
CA SER A 20 -5.58 27.43 -34.86
C SER A 20 -4.11 27.76 -34.57
N ALA A 21 -3.38 26.68 -34.24
CA ALA A 21 -1.94 26.59 -34.11
C ALA A 21 -1.19 26.90 -35.41
N ALA A 22 0.02 27.46 -35.29
CA ALA A 22 1.06 27.41 -36.31
C ALA A 22 2.47 27.42 -35.69
N ARG A 23 3.34 26.64 -36.31
CA ARG A 23 4.72 26.23 -35.98
C ARG A 23 5.72 27.39 -35.83
N PRO A 24 6.84 27.21 -35.11
CA PRO A 24 7.96 28.14 -35.17
C PRO A 24 8.86 27.82 -36.39
N SER A 25 9.02 28.80 -37.27
CA SER A 25 9.93 28.79 -38.41
C SER A 25 11.26 29.47 -38.08
N HIS A 26 12.35 28.77 -38.37
CA HIS A 26 13.70 29.20 -38.72
C HIS A 26 14.16 30.62 -38.36
N ALA A 27 15.18 30.65 -37.50
CA ALA A 27 16.07 31.77 -37.25
C ALA A 27 16.86 32.16 -38.51
N HIS A 28 16.75 33.42 -38.92
CA HIS A 28 17.71 34.10 -39.79
C HIS A 28 18.35 35.25 -39.01
N LEU A 29 19.65 35.12 -38.75
CA LEU A 29 20.54 36.19 -38.28
C LEU A 29 20.98 37.04 -39.49
N PRO A 30 20.89 38.38 -39.43
CA PRO A 30 21.64 39.24 -40.34
C PRO A 30 22.96 39.72 -39.69
N SER A 31 24.06 39.33 -40.33
CA SER A 31 25.21 40.18 -40.68
C SER A 31 25.32 41.55 -39.98
N THR A 32 26.22 41.64 -39.00
CA THR A 32 26.85 42.91 -38.58
C THR A 32 28.32 42.90 -39.00
N ALA A 33 28.60 43.39 -40.21
CA ALA A 33 29.95 43.72 -40.65
C ALA A 33 30.29 45.12 -40.16
N ALA A 34 31.21 45.19 -39.19
CA ALA A 34 31.75 46.44 -38.68
C ALA A 34 32.62 47.12 -39.76
N GLN A 35 32.16 48.29 -40.19
CA GLN A 35 32.90 49.25 -41.01
C GLN A 35 33.99 49.89 -40.12
N GLN A 36 35.24 49.45 -40.24
CA GLN A 36 36.39 50.17 -39.69
C GLN A 36 37.11 50.89 -40.84
N GLN A 37 36.78 52.17 -40.98
CA GLN A 37 37.51 53.13 -41.79
C GLN A 37 38.88 53.40 -41.14
N HIS A 38 39.96 52.89 -41.74
CA HIS A 38 41.31 53.32 -41.39
C HIS A 38 41.62 54.65 -42.08
N LEU A 39 41.63 55.71 -41.27
CA LEU A 39 42.19 57.03 -41.59
C LEU A 39 43.68 56.89 -41.97
N ARG A 40 44.01 57.35 -43.18
CA ARG A 40 45.40 57.57 -43.62
C ARG A 40 45.90 58.88 -43.02
N LEU A 41 46.81 58.79 -42.05
CA LEU A 41 47.64 59.92 -41.61
C LEU A 41 48.88 60.01 -42.49
N PHE A 42 48.98 61.12 -43.22
CA PHE A 42 50.20 61.56 -43.88
C PHE A 42 51.18 62.07 -42.82
N ALA A 43 52.35 61.44 -42.70
CA ALA A 43 53.51 62.04 -42.05
C ALA A 43 54.68 62.00 -43.03
N ALA A 44 55.00 63.18 -43.57
CA ALA A 44 56.19 63.41 -44.36
C ALA A 44 57.39 63.57 -43.41
N SER A 45 58.44 62.79 -43.63
CA SER A 45 59.77 63.15 -43.16
C SER A 45 60.79 62.81 -44.25
N ALA A 46 61.22 63.86 -44.94
CA ALA A 46 62.32 63.83 -45.88
C ALA A 46 63.64 63.57 -45.15
N ARG A 47 64.41 62.56 -45.58
CA ARG A 47 65.87 62.58 -45.52
C ARG A 47 66.42 61.96 -46.79
N CYS A 48 66.87 62.83 -47.69
CA CYS A 48 67.83 62.51 -48.75
C CYS A 48 69.10 61.94 -48.12
N ARG A 49 69.50 60.74 -48.54
CA ARG A 49 70.92 60.41 -48.78
C ARG A 49 71.01 59.53 -50.01
N ALA A 50 71.76 60.01 -50.99
CA ALA A 50 72.14 59.32 -52.20
C ALA A 50 72.98 58.09 -51.87
N ASN A 51 72.76 56.98 -52.59
CA ASN A 51 73.84 56.05 -52.90
C ASN A 51 73.55 55.28 -54.20
N GLU A 52 74.59 55.14 -55.01
CA GLU A 52 74.61 54.69 -56.40
C GLU A 52 74.42 53.17 -56.61
N LYS A 53 73.87 52.84 -57.80
CA LYS A 53 74.16 51.67 -58.69
C LYS A 53 73.98 50.23 -58.19
N GLN A 54 73.00 49.51 -58.77
CA GLN A 54 73.27 48.42 -59.75
C GLN A 54 71.94 47.93 -60.39
N GLN A 55 71.78 48.12 -61.70
CA GLN A 55 70.58 47.71 -62.44
C GLN A 55 70.86 46.36 -63.12
N ALA A 56 70.25 45.29 -62.61
CA ALA A 56 70.37 43.95 -63.19
C ALA A 56 69.66 43.87 -64.55
N SER A 57 70.29 43.21 -65.52
CA SER A 57 69.78 43.07 -66.89
C SER A 57 68.48 42.24 -66.96
N PHE A 58 67.49 42.72 -67.72
CA PHE A 58 66.17 42.12 -67.93
C PHE A 58 66.18 40.62 -68.26
N LYS A 59 67.23 40.14 -68.93
CA LYS A 59 67.39 38.72 -69.29
C LYS A 59 67.64 37.82 -68.07
N SER A 60 68.28 38.34 -67.03
CA SER A 60 68.53 37.62 -65.76
C SER A 60 67.24 37.47 -64.95
N GLN A 61 66.40 38.52 -64.95
CA GLN A 61 65.10 38.50 -64.25
C GLN A 61 64.13 37.48 -64.87
N LEU A 62 64.16 37.31 -66.20
CA LEU A 62 63.31 36.33 -66.88
C LEU A 62 63.71 34.88 -66.56
N TYR A 63 65.02 34.60 -66.51
CA TYR A 63 65.54 33.26 -66.15
C TYR A 63 65.24 32.91 -64.69
N GLU A 64 65.41 33.86 -63.77
CA GLU A 64 65.05 33.68 -62.35
C GLU A 64 63.54 33.46 -62.16
N SER A 65 62.69 34.19 -62.90
CA SER A 65 61.25 34.00 -62.88
C SER A 65 60.83 32.61 -63.37
N THR A 66 61.47 32.12 -64.43
CA THR A 66 61.15 30.80 -65.02
C THR A 66 61.58 29.66 -64.09
N GLN A 67 62.76 29.79 -63.46
CA GLN A 67 63.26 28.86 -62.43
C GLN A 67 62.36 28.84 -61.19
N GLN A 68 61.91 30.00 -60.71
CA GLN A 68 60.98 30.09 -59.59
C GLN A 68 59.62 29.46 -59.90
N ARG A 69 59.11 29.62 -61.12
CA ARG A 69 57.85 28.99 -61.54
C ARG A 69 57.96 27.47 -61.58
N LEU A 70 59.01 26.93 -62.19
CA LEU A 70 59.26 25.47 -62.24
C LEU A 70 59.44 24.87 -60.84
N LYS A 71 60.05 25.62 -59.92
CA LYS A 71 60.20 25.20 -58.53
C LYS A 71 58.86 25.13 -57.80
N ARG A 72 57.98 26.13 -58.00
CA ARG A 72 56.60 26.10 -57.45
C ARG A 72 55.79 24.95 -58.00
N GLU A 73 55.86 24.69 -59.31
CA GLU A 73 55.12 23.58 -59.93
C GLU A 73 55.59 22.21 -59.39
N ARG A 74 56.90 22.02 -59.15
CA ARG A 74 57.41 20.82 -58.46
C ARG A 74 56.96 20.73 -57.00
N GLU A 75 57.03 21.82 -56.24
CA GLU A 75 56.56 21.86 -54.84
C GLU A 75 55.05 21.62 -54.71
N GLU A 76 54.24 22.00 -55.71
CA GLU A 76 52.82 21.65 -55.78
C GLU A 76 52.61 20.18 -56.12
N GLN A 77 53.34 19.63 -57.10
CA GLN A 77 53.26 18.20 -57.42
C GLN A 77 53.68 17.31 -56.25
N GLU A 78 54.73 17.68 -55.51
CA GLU A 78 55.14 16.97 -54.28
C GLU A 78 54.08 17.07 -53.18
N ARG A 79 53.41 18.22 -53.01
CA ARG A 79 52.28 18.36 -52.08
C ARG A 79 51.09 17.48 -52.48
N TYR A 80 50.75 17.41 -53.76
CA TYR A 80 49.67 16.54 -54.24
C TYR A 80 49.99 15.05 -54.06
N ALA A 81 51.25 14.65 -54.26
CA ALA A 81 51.72 13.28 -53.99
C ALA A 81 51.68 12.93 -52.48
N GLN A 82 51.98 13.89 -51.60
CA GLN A 82 51.83 13.72 -50.14
C GLN A 82 50.36 13.59 -49.71
N TYR A 83 49.42 14.29 -50.37
CA TYR A 83 47.99 14.13 -50.09
C TYR A 83 47.43 12.77 -50.54
N GLN A 84 47.95 12.18 -51.62
CA GLN A 84 47.56 10.83 -52.06
C GLN A 84 48.09 9.71 -51.17
N THR A 85 49.16 9.94 -50.41
CA THR A 85 49.74 8.96 -49.48
C THR A 85 49.12 9.00 -48.07
N GLN A 86 48.20 9.95 -47.80
CA GLN A 86 47.43 9.97 -46.55
C GLN A 86 46.29 8.94 -46.59
N SER A 87 46.67 7.69 -46.33
CA SER A 87 45.85 6.47 -46.20
C SER A 87 44.36 6.72 -45.90
N SER A 88 43.52 6.42 -46.89
CA SER A 88 42.07 6.30 -46.76
C SER A 88 41.65 5.45 -45.56
N GLY A 89 42.46 4.45 -45.19
CA GLY A 89 42.20 3.54 -44.07
C GLY A 89 42.13 4.22 -42.70
N SER A 90 42.92 5.28 -42.46
CA SER A 90 42.89 6.01 -41.18
C SER A 90 41.57 6.78 -41.02
N ARG A 91 41.04 7.34 -42.10
CA ARG A 91 39.75 8.05 -42.10
C ARG A 91 38.58 7.09 -41.90
N TYR A 92 38.62 5.92 -42.54
CA TYR A 92 37.62 4.86 -42.32
C TYR A 92 37.67 4.34 -40.89
N ALA A 93 38.87 4.12 -40.32
CA ALA A 93 39.01 3.68 -38.94
C ALA A 93 38.47 4.71 -37.92
N ALA A 94 38.79 6.00 -38.10
CA ALA A 94 38.27 7.07 -37.25
C ALA A 94 36.73 7.20 -37.35
N MET A 95 36.19 7.05 -38.56
CA MET A 95 34.75 7.10 -38.79
C MET A 95 34.04 5.88 -38.17
N MET A 96 34.60 4.68 -38.30
CA MET A 96 34.08 3.47 -37.65
C MET A 96 34.12 3.57 -36.14
N PHE A 97 35.21 4.09 -35.57
CA PHE A 97 35.32 4.33 -34.13
C PHE A 97 34.24 5.31 -33.64
N ALA A 98 34.04 6.42 -34.36
CA ALA A 98 32.98 7.37 -34.03
C ALA A 98 31.59 6.72 -34.09
N ILE A 99 31.28 5.95 -35.14
CA ILE A 99 30.00 5.24 -35.27
C ILE A 99 29.79 4.28 -34.09
N ILE A 100 30.78 3.46 -33.76
CA ILE A 100 30.68 2.50 -32.65
C ILE A 100 30.52 3.23 -31.32
N PHE A 101 31.31 4.28 -31.06
CA PHE A 101 31.25 5.05 -29.82
C PHE A 101 29.89 5.71 -29.62
N PHE A 102 29.37 6.40 -30.65
CA PHE A 102 28.05 7.05 -30.59
C PHE A 102 26.91 6.02 -30.52
N SER A 103 27.00 4.91 -31.25
CA SER A 103 25.97 3.85 -31.21
C SER A 103 25.91 3.18 -29.84
N THR A 104 27.08 2.90 -29.24
CA THR A 104 27.17 2.29 -27.91
C THR A 104 26.71 3.26 -26.83
N GLY A 105 27.09 4.53 -26.92
CA GLY A 105 26.62 5.58 -26.01
C GLY A 105 25.10 5.81 -26.12
N ALA A 106 24.55 5.83 -27.33
CA ALA A 106 23.11 5.95 -27.55
C ALA A 106 22.34 4.72 -27.05
N TYR A 107 22.89 3.50 -27.25
CA TYR A 107 22.31 2.28 -26.71
C TYR A 107 22.33 2.28 -25.18
N TYR A 108 23.45 2.65 -24.56
CA TYR A 108 23.58 2.76 -23.11
C TYR A 108 22.58 3.79 -22.54
N LEU A 109 22.54 4.99 -23.10
CA LEU A 109 21.58 6.03 -22.70
C LEU A 109 20.11 5.62 -22.95
N GLY A 110 19.84 4.88 -24.02
CA GLY A 110 18.53 4.30 -24.32
C GLY A 110 18.12 3.21 -23.33
N SER A 111 19.08 2.37 -22.89
CA SER A 111 18.85 1.32 -21.89
C SER A 111 18.58 1.86 -20.48
N LEU A 112 18.96 3.11 -20.21
CA LEU A 112 18.59 3.81 -18.97
C LEU A 112 17.11 4.24 -18.95
N LYS A 113 16.40 4.24 -20.09
CA LYS A 113 14.96 4.48 -20.13
C LYS A 113 14.21 3.14 -20.04
N PRO A 114 13.34 2.94 -19.03
CA PRO A 114 12.51 1.75 -18.98
C PRO A 114 11.64 1.66 -20.23
N ALA A 115 11.51 0.45 -20.80
CA ALA A 115 10.67 0.20 -21.94
C ALA A 115 9.20 0.57 -21.63
N ALA A 116 8.46 1.04 -22.63
CA ALA A 116 7.03 1.28 -22.48
C ALA A 116 6.31 -0.03 -22.12
N LEU A 117 5.35 0.05 -21.19
CA LEU A 117 4.60 -1.12 -20.76
C LEU A 117 3.83 -1.71 -21.96
N PRO A 118 3.92 -3.03 -22.19
CA PRO A 118 3.20 -3.68 -23.27
C PRO A 118 1.69 -3.56 -23.03
N THR A 119 0.96 -3.00 -24.00
CA THR A 119 -0.49 -2.73 -23.92
C THR A 119 -1.36 -3.97 -24.13
N SER A 120 -0.74 -5.14 -24.34
CA SER A 120 -1.40 -6.42 -24.66
C SER A 120 -1.23 -7.46 -23.55
N SER A 121 -1.35 -7.04 -22.28
CA SER A 121 -1.11 -7.94 -21.14
C SER A 121 -2.18 -9.04 -21.05
N THR A 122 -1.84 -10.22 -21.56
CA THR A 122 -2.55 -11.50 -21.38
C THR A 122 -1.59 -12.60 -20.93
N THR A 123 -0.38 -12.24 -20.49
CA THR A 123 0.69 -13.16 -20.07
C THR A 123 0.27 -13.90 -18.81
N SER A 124 0.40 -15.24 -18.80
CA SER A 124 0.12 -16.04 -17.61
C SER A 124 1.09 -15.66 -16.50
N LEU A 125 0.64 -15.72 -15.24
CA LEU A 125 1.52 -15.50 -14.08
C LEU A 125 2.72 -16.45 -14.09
N ALA A 126 2.54 -17.68 -14.59
CA ALA A 126 3.61 -18.67 -14.73
C ALA A 126 4.69 -18.27 -15.75
N ASP A 127 4.36 -17.39 -16.70
CA ASP A 127 5.27 -16.92 -17.76
C ASP A 127 6.01 -15.63 -17.36
N LEU A 128 5.70 -15.06 -16.19
CA LEU A 128 6.37 -13.85 -15.70
C LEU A 128 7.67 -14.23 -14.98
N GLU A 129 8.77 -13.55 -15.33
CA GLU A 129 10.00 -13.65 -14.54
C GLU A 129 9.76 -13.03 -13.16
N PRO A 130 10.04 -13.76 -12.05
CA PRO A 130 9.93 -13.20 -10.73
C PRO A 130 10.83 -11.96 -10.54
N PRO A 131 10.38 -10.94 -9.81
CA PRO A 131 11.20 -9.75 -9.56
C PRO A 131 12.49 -10.16 -8.82
N ARG A 132 13.63 -9.72 -9.36
CA ARG A 132 14.95 -9.97 -8.76
C ARG A 132 15.30 -8.85 -7.78
N HIS A 133 15.26 -9.17 -6.49
CA HIS A 133 15.66 -8.25 -5.42
C HIS A 133 17.17 -8.28 -5.19
N ASN A 134 17.76 -7.14 -4.82
CA ASN A 134 19.16 -7.06 -4.44
C ASN A 134 19.30 -6.95 -2.91
N VAL A 135 19.27 -8.10 -2.26
CA VAL A 135 19.47 -8.24 -0.80
C VAL A 135 20.89 -8.65 -0.43
N SER A 136 21.87 -8.34 -1.30
CA SER A 136 23.27 -8.57 -0.98
C SER A 136 23.69 -7.71 0.22
N GLU A 137 24.54 -8.27 1.07
CA GLU A 137 24.99 -7.60 2.29
C GLU A 137 25.64 -6.23 1.99
N SER A 138 26.44 -6.14 0.93
CA SER A 138 27.07 -4.87 0.51
C SER A 138 26.04 -3.82 0.08
N ASN A 139 24.96 -4.20 -0.60
CA ASN A 139 23.90 -3.27 -0.99
C ASN A 139 23.11 -2.76 0.22
N LEU A 140 22.79 -3.66 1.16
CA LEU A 140 22.05 -3.32 2.37
C LEU A 140 22.89 -2.46 3.34
N GLN A 141 24.19 -2.77 3.49
CA GLN A 141 25.13 -1.95 4.27
C GLN A 141 25.33 -0.56 3.65
N ALA A 142 25.39 -0.46 2.31
CA ALA A 142 25.44 0.83 1.64
C ALA A 142 24.15 1.64 1.86
N ALA A 143 22.98 0.99 1.77
CA ALA A 143 21.69 1.62 2.02
C ALA A 143 21.54 2.10 3.48
N TRP A 144 22.16 1.41 4.44
CA TRP A 144 22.15 1.82 5.86
C TRP A 144 22.63 3.26 6.05
N SER A 145 23.69 3.68 5.35
CA SER A 145 24.17 5.06 5.44
C SER A 145 23.13 6.07 4.93
N ASP A 146 22.45 5.74 3.82
CA ASP A 146 21.39 6.58 3.27
C ASP A 146 20.21 6.69 4.26
N PHE A 147 19.84 5.59 4.92
CA PHE A 147 18.77 5.59 5.93
C PHE A 147 19.13 6.38 7.20
N VAL A 148 20.38 6.29 7.66
CA VAL A 148 20.86 7.08 8.81
C VAL A 148 20.84 8.57 8.49
N GLU A 149 21.17 8.97 7.26
CA GLU A 149 21.05 10.37 6.83
C GLU A 149 19.58 10.84 6.78
N ILE A 150 18.65 9.96 6.38
CA ILE A 150 17.21 10.29 6.31
C ILE A 150 16.60 10.40 7.71
N LEU A 151 16.86 9.42 8.58
CA LEU A 151 16.11 9.19 9.82
C LEU A 151 16.86 9.57 11.09
N GLY A 152 18.18 9.72 11.04
CA GLY A 152 19.02 9.69 12.24
C GLY A 152 19.35 8.26 12.66
N LYS A 153 20.53 8.07 13.25
CA LYS A 153 21.07 6.75 13.60
C LYS A 153 20.19 5.99 14.60
N GLU A 154 19.56 6.73 15.50
CA GLU A 154 18.69 6.20 16.55
C GLU A 154 17.38 5.60 16.02
N ASN A 155 17.02 5.88 14.77
CA ASN A 155 15.77 5.43 14.13
C ASN A 155 16.03 4.38 13.03
N VAL A 156 17.24 3.80 13.00
CA VAL A 156 17.64 2.70 12.12
C VAL A 156 18.20 1.57 12.99
N SER A 157 17.43 0.50 13.13
CA SER A 157 17.75 -0.61 14.03
C SER A 157 18.31 -1.81 13.28
N THR A 158 19.36 -2.40 13.84
CA THR A 158 19.96 -3.68 13.43
C THR A 158 20.08 -4.65 14.60
N THR A 159 19.38 -4.36 15.69
CA THR A 159 19.47 -5.14 16.93
C THR A 159 18.79 -6.49 16.71
N PRO A 160 19.41 -7.63 17.08
CA PRO A 160 18.84 -8.96 16.83
C PRO A 160 17.40 -9.13 17.31
N ASP A 161 17.09 -8.66 18.52
CA ASP A 161 15.74 -8.76 19.10
C ASP A 161 14.70 -7.99 18.27
N ASP A 162 15.09 -6.82 17.74
CA ASP A 162 14.19 -5.98 16.95
C ASP A 162 13.95 -6.56 15.55
N LEU A 163 14.98 -7.17 14.95
CA LEU A 163 14.80 -7.91 13.70
C LEU A 163 13.88 -9.11 13.88
N GLU A 164 13.95 -9.77 15.03
CA GLU A 164 13.17 -10.97 15.34
C GLU A 164 11.69 -10.64 15.58
N THR A 165 11.38 -9.60 16.36
CA THR A 165 9.99 -9.16 16.60
C THR A 165 9.29 -8.64 15.34
N HIS A 166 10.05 -8.19 14.35
CA HIS A 166 9.56 -7.72 13.05
C HIS A 166 9.65 -8.78 11.94
N ALA A 167 10.09 -10.00 12.23
CA ALA A 167 10.20 -11.07 11.23
C ALA A 167 8.88 -11.84 11.01
N GLY A 168 7.97 -11.81 11.98
CA GLY A 168 6.70 -12.55 11.97
C GLY A 168 6.14 -12.74 13.37
N SER A 169 5.21 -13.68 13.54
CA SER A 169 4.65 -14.02 14.84
C SER A 169 4.34 -15.51 14.97
N ASP A 170 4.32 -16.00 16.21
CA ASP A 170 4.04 -17.42 16.52
C ASP A 170 2.54 -17.77 16.47
N TRP A 171 1.67 -16.76 16.38
CA TRP A 171 0.23 -16.92 16.22
C TRP A 171 -0.22 -16.84 14.75
N SER A 172 0.72 -16.62 13.83
CA SER A 172 0.46 -16.66 12.40
C SER A 172 0.31 -18.10 11.91
N SER A 173 -0.62 -18.33 11.00
CA SER A 173 -0.76 -19.59 10.24
C SER A 173 0.43 -19.81 9.28
N TYR A 174 1.12 -18.75 8.89
CA TYR A 174 2.37 -18.82 8.14
C TYR A 174 3.56 -19.14 9.07
N THR A 175 4.18 -20.30 8.88
CA THR A 175 5.44 -20.66 9.54
C THR A 175 6.62 -20.08 8.78
N ARG A 176 7.26 -19.05 9.35
CA ARG A 176 8.47 -18.43 8.77
C ARG A 176 9.64 -19.41 8.72
N LYS A 177 10.50 -19.24 7.71
CA LYS A 177 11.80 -19.91 7.66
C LYS A 177 12.84 -19.13 8.46
N GLN A 178 13.89 -19.81 8.91
CA GLN A 178 14.94 -19.20 9.74
C GLN A 178 15.64 -18.00 9.08
N ASN A 179 15.66 -17.94 7.75
CA ASN A 179 16.26 -16.85 6.97
C ASN A 179 15.27 -15.74 6.56
N GLU A 180 13.98 -15.85 6.90
CA GLU A 180 12.96 -14.87 6.55
C GLU A 180 12.85 -13.80 7.64
N LYS A 181 13.80 -12.86 7.63
CA LYS A 181 13.85 -11.72 8.54
C LYS A 181 14.37 -10.47 7.83
N PRO A 182 13.98 -9.26 8.27
CA PRO A 182 14.56 -8.04 7.72
C PRO A 182 16.04 -7.92 8.10
N PHE A 183 16.80 -7.16 7.31
CA PHE A 183 18.18 -6.78 7.62
C PHE A 183 18.22 -5.57 8.57
N LEU A 184 17.26 -4.64 8.41
CA LEU A 184 17.10 -3.42 9.22
C LEU A 184 15.62 -3.18 9.51
N VAL A 185 15.33 -2.53 10.65
CA VAL A 185 14.04 -1.87 10.91
C VAL A 185 14.22 -0.35 10.84
N LEU A 186 13.34 0.32 10.11
CA LEU A 186 13.35 1.76 9.87
C LEU A 186 12.13 2.39 10.52
N TYR A 187 12.35 3.44 11.31
CA TYR A 187 11.29 4.11 12.09
C TYR A 187 11.05 5.55 11.60
N PRO A 188 10.34 5.77 10.48
CA PRO A 188 9.99 7.11 10.01
C PRO A 188 8.93 7.78 10.89
N SER A 189 8.93 9.10 10.91
CA SER A 189 7.99 9.96 11.63
C SER A 189 7.13 10.85 10.72
N THR A 190 7.47 10.92 9.42
CA THR A 190 6.79 11.76 8.43
C THR A 190 6.61 11.04 7.09
N THR A 191 5.63 11.50 6.30
CA THR A 191 5.40 11.01 4.93
C THR A 191 6.61 11.24 4.03
N GLU A 192 7.32 12.35 4.23
CA GLU A 192 8.51 12.73 3.48
C GLU A 192 9.68 11.77 3.74
N GLU A 193 9.89 11.35 5.00
CA GLU A 193 10.88 10.33 5.35
C GLU A 193 10.54 9.00 4.67
N VAL A 194 9.28 8.56 4.72
CA VAL A 194 8.82 7.34 4.04
C VAL A 194 9.07 7.43 2.53
N SER A 195 8.77 8.57 1.90
CA SER A 195 9.08 8.82 0.49
C SER A 195 10.57 8.71 0.17
N ARG A 196 11.44 9.28 1.01
CA ARG A 196 12.90 9.21 0.82
C ARG A 196 13.42 7.79 1.00
N ILE A 197 12.93 7.04 1.99
CA ILE A 197 13.27 5.62 2.17
C ILE A 197 12.88 4.81 0.93
N MET A 198 11.65 4.97 0.46
CA MET A 198 11.17 4.22 -0.71
C MET A 198 11.98 4.53 -1.97
N LYS A 199 12.45 5.77 -2.16
CA LYS A 199 13.37 6.10 -3.27
C LYS A 199 14.68 5.33 -3.20
N VAL A 200 15.28 5.21 -2.02
CA VAL A 200 16.51 4.42 -1.81
C VAL A 200 16.23 2.95 -2.11
N CYS A 201 15.15 2.39 -1.54
CA CYS A 201 14.77 1.00 -1.77
C CYS A 201 14.49 0.72 -3.26
N HIS A 202 13.81 1.63 -3.96
CA HIS A 202 13.51 1.52 -5.38
C HIS A 202 14.78 1.47 -6.23
N GLN A 203 15.69 2.44 -6.03
CA GLN A 203 16.94 2.53 -6.78
C GLN A 203 17.86 1.33 -6.55
N ARG A 204 17.86 0.81 -5.31
CA ARG A 204 18.71 -0.31 -4.89
C ARG A 204 18.02 -1.67 -5.02
N VAL A 205 16.77 -1.72 -5.48
CA VAL A 205 15.94 -2.92 -5.63
C VAL A 205 15.86 -3.73 -4.32
N ILE A 206 15.66 -3.03 -3.21
CA ILE A 206 15.53 -3.60 -1.86
C ILE A 206 14.04 -3.85 -1.58
N PRO A 207 13.64 -5.07 -1.17
CA PRO A 207 12.25 -5.35 -0.79
C PRO A 207 11.92 -4.69 0.55
N VAL A 208 10.67 -4.28 0.69
CA VAL A 208 10.15 -3.53 1.84
C VAL A 208 8.95 -4.26 2.42
N THR A 209 8.95 -4.44 3.73
CA THR A 209 7.81 -4.96 4.50
C THR A 209 7.30 -3.85 5.43
N PRO A 210 6.07 -3.35 5.25
CA PRO A 210 5.50 -2.40 6.20
C PRO A 210 5.03 -3.08 7.47
N TYR A 211 5.23 -2.40 8.59
CA TYR A 211 4.83 -2.84 9.92
C TYR A 211 4.08 -1.73 10.66
N SER A 212 3.03 -2.13 11.36
CA SER A 212 2.19 -1.21 12.15
C SER A 212 1.85 -1.88 13.48
N GLY A 213 0.66 -2.48 13.64
CA GLY A 213 0.31 -3.15 14.89
C GLY A 213 0.91 -4.55 15.09
N GLY A 214 1.46 -5.19 14.04
CA GLY A 214 2.04 -6.54 14.15
C GLY A 214 1.05 -7.66 14.47
N THR A 215 -0.26 -7.42 14.36
CA THR A 215 -1.31 -8.34 14.87
C THR A 215 -1.86 -9.34 13.84
N SER A 216 -1.27 -9.42 12.64
CA SER A 216 -1.75 -10.30 11.56
C SER A 216 -1.69 -11.79 11.92
N LEU A 217 -2.69 -12.57 11.45
CA LEU A 217 -2.76 -14.03 11.58
C LEU A 217 -2.28 -14.80 10.33
N GLU A 218 -2.06 -14.11 9.21
CA GLU A 218 -1.76 -14.74 7.91
C GLU A 218 -0.32 -14.46 7.42
N GLY A 219 0.52 -13.88 8.28
CA GLY A 219 1.91 -13.59 7.94
C GLY A 219 2.14 -12.39 7.03
N HIS A 220 1.17 -11.46 6.91
CA HIS A 220 1.29 -10.25 6.06
C HIS A 220 2.57 -9.42 6.28
N PHE A 221 3.13 -9.42 7.50
CA PHE A 221 4.35 -8.69 7.84
C PHE A 221 5.59 -9.58 7.92
N ALA A 222 5.50 -10.84 7.48
CA ALA A 222 6.65 -11.73 7.42
C ALA A 222 7.58 -11.29 6.27
N SER A 223 8.86 -11.07 6.59
CA SER A 223 9.85 -10.60 5.62
C SER A 223 10.40 -11.75 4.76
N THR A 224 9.52 -12.37 3.96
CA THR A 224 9.81 -13.55 3.12
C THR A 224 10.93 -13.35 2.11
N ARG A 225 11.27 -12.09 1.79
CA ARG A 225 12.31 -11.69 0.83
C ARG A 225 13.49 -10.98 1.49
N GLY A 226 13.57 -10.96 2.82
CA GLY A 226 14.53 -10.13 3.56
C GLY A 226 14.30 -8.64 3.32
N GLY A 227 15.37 -7.88 3.12
CA GLY A 227 15.30 -6.43 2.84
C GLY A 227 15.14 -5.61 4.11
N VAL A 228 14.21 -4.65 4.10
CA VAL A 228 13.97 -3.75 5.23
C VAL A 228 12.52 -3.81 5.71
N CYS A 229 12.34 -3.67 7.02
CA CYS A 229 11.04 -3.44 7.63
C CYS A 229 10.86 -1.94 7.89
N ILE A 230 9.70 -1.37 7.54
CA ILE A 230 9.35 0.02 7.88
C ILE A 230 8.29 -0.03 8.97
N ASP A 231 8.66 0.31 10.20
CA ASP A 231 7.75 0.41 11.32
C ASP A 231 7.20 1.85 11.46
N PHE A 232 5.89 1.96 11.33
CA PHE A 232 5.14 3.20 11.46
C PHE A 232 4.93 3.67 12.90
N SER A 233 5.44 3.00 13.94
CA SER A 233 5.17 3.29 15.35
C SER A 233 5.39 4.76 15.78
N ARG A 234 6.28 5.51 15.11
CA ARG A 234 6.49 6.96 15.34
C ARG A 234 5.47 7.88 14.62
N MET A 235 4.60 7.33 13.78
CA MET A 235 3.50 7.98 13.07
C MET A 235 2.16 7.59 13.73
N ASN A 236 1.94 8.01 14.98
CA ASN A 236 0.82 7.59 15.83
C ASN A 236 -0.11 8.74 16.27
N ARG A 237 -0.18 9.83 15.50
CA ARG A 237 -0.95 11.03 15.87
C ARG A 237 -2.32 11.11 15.18
N ILE A 238 -3.29 11.65 15.91
CA ILE A 238 -4.48 12.27 15.32
C ILE A 238 -4.07 13.65 14.81
N LEU A 239 -4.19 13.87 13.51
CA LEU A 239 -3.78 15.12 12.85
C LEU A 239 -4.90 16.16 12.88
N ASP A 240 -6.15 15.73 12.68
CA ASP A 240 -7.31 16.63 12.71
C ASP A 240 -8.59 15.86 13.08
N LEU A 241 -9.52 16.51 13.81
CA LEU A 241 -10.81 15.94 14.21
C LEU A 241 -11.95 16.90 13.85
N HIS A 242 -12.69 16.55 12.80
CA HIS A 242 -13.81 17.33 12.28
C HIS A 242 -15.14 16.85 12.89
N LYS A 243 -15.37 17.16 14.17
CA LYS A 243 -16.52 16.67 14.95
C LYS A 243 -17.87 16.91 14.25
N ARG A 244 -18.05 18.08 13.63
CA ARG A 244 -19.30 18.45 12.94
C ARG A 244 -19.50 17.75 11.60
N ASP A 245 -18.42 17.31 10.96
CA ASP A 245 -18.45 16.62 9.67
C ASP A 245 -18.39 15.09 9.82
N LEU A 246 -18.15 14.62 11.05
CA LEU A 246 -18.04 13.21 11.42
C LEU A 246 -16.90 12.54 10.62
N ASP A 247 -15.71 13.13 10.67
CA ASP A 247 -14.48 12.53 10.14
C ASP A 247 -13.24 12.95 10.95
N VAL A 248 -12.18 12.15 10.83
CA VAL A 248 -10.90 12.33 11.51
C VAL A 248 -9.75 12.03 10.54
N VAL A 249 -8.65 12.76 10.67
CA VAL A 249 -7.40 12.52 9.94
C VAL A 249 -6.37 11.95 10.91
N VAL A 250 -5.82 10.78 10.61
CA VAL A 250 -4.94 10.03 11.51
C VAL A 250 -3.73 9.46 10.78
N GLN A 251 -2.64 9.27 11.52
CA GLN A 251 -1.46 8.56 11.06
C GLN A 251 -1.61 7.03 11.23
N PRO A 252 -0.84 6.21 10.50
CA PRO A 252 -1.03 4.75 10.44
C PRO A 252 -0.88 4.00 11.75
N ALA A 253 -0.06 4.45 12.70
CA ALA A 253 0.14 3.77 13.98
C ALA A 253 -0.79 4.24 15.10
N VAL A 254 -1.87 4.95 14.76
CA VAL A 254 -2.96 5.19 15.72
C VAL A 254 -3.63 3.84 16.04
N ASN A 255 -3.65 3.47 17.32
CA ASN A 255 -4.42 2.33 17.81
C ASN A 255 -5.92 2.66 17.77
N TRP A 256 -6.75 1.74 17.28
CA TRP A 256 -8.18 2.00 17.09
C TRP A 256 -8.97 2.10 18.41
N GLU A 257 -8.51 1.40 19.46
CA GLU A 257 -9.10 1.45 20.82
C GLU A 257 -8.85 2.82 21.42
N ASP A 258 -7.60 3.28 21.42
CA ASP A 258 -7.20 4.63 21.90
C ASP A 258 -7.92 5.74 21.13
N LEU A 259 -8.09 5.58 19.81
CA LEU A 259 -8.88 6.50 18.99
C LEU A 259 -10.32 6.57 19.48
N ASN A 260 -10.96 5.42 19.74
CA ASN A 260 -12.33 5.36 20.21
C ASN A 260 -12.50 5.89 21.63
N GLU A 261 -11.52 5.72 22.51
CA GLU A 261 -11.50 6.33 23.85
C GLU A 261 -11.50 7.86 23.77
N GLN A 262 -10.71 8.44 22.85
CA GLN A 262 -10.68 9.88 22.63
C GLN A 262 -11.99 10.38 22.01
N LEU A 263 -12.50 9.72 20.97
CA LEU A 263 -13.74 10.09 20.29
C LEU A 263 -14.98 9.99 21.18
N ALA A 264 -14.96 9.07 22.15
CA ALA A 264 -16.06 8.87 23.11
C ALA A 264 -16.41 10.15 23.89
N GLN A 265 -15.42 11.00 24.16
CA GLN A 265 -15.59 12.27 24.89
C GLN A 265 -16.51 13.25 24.12
N ASP A 266 -16.58 13.09 22.80
CA ASP A 266 -17.42 13.89 21.91
C ASP A 266 -18.71 13.18 21.50
N GLY A 267 -19.01 12.02 22.10
CA GLY A 267 -20.15 11.19 21.70
C GLY A 267 -19.99 10.57 20.31
N LEU A 268 -18.75 10.45 19.81
CA LEU A 268 -18.43 9.87 18.51
C LEU A 268 -17.72 8.52 18.69
N PHE A 269 -17.68 7.73 17.63
CA PHE A 269 -16.81 6.56 17.52
C PHE A 269 -16.53 6.19 16.06
N PHE A 270 -15.44 5.44 15.88
CA PHE A 270 -15.00 4.76 14.68
C PHE A 270 -15.41 3.28 14.76
N PRO A 271 -16.35 2.80 13.93
CA PRO A 271 -16.97 1.49 14.15
C PRO A 271 -16.14 0.23 13.91
N PRO A 272 -15.22 0.17 12.91
CA PRO A 272 -14.38 -1.01 12.73
C PRO A 272 -13.68 -1.41 14.03
N ASP A 273 -13.89 -2.65 14.46
CA ASP A 273 -13.47 -3.19 15.76
C ASP A 273 -12.79 -4.56 15.60
N PRO A 274 -11.64 -4.62 14.91
CA PRO A 274 -10.85 -5.85 14.79
C PRO A 274 -10.26 -6.28 16.15
N GLY A 275 -9.45 -7.33 16.15
CA GLY A 275 -8.72 -7.76 17.35
C GLY A 275 -7.93 -6.62 18.03
N PRO A 276 -7.78 -6.65 19.37
CA PRO A 276 -7.02 -5.65 20.13
C PRO A 276 -5.59 -5.45 19.60
N GLY A 277 -5.07 -4.23 19.75
CA GLY A 277 -3.72 -3.88 19.30
C GLY A 277 -3.58 -3.58 17.79
N ALA A 278 -4.64 -3.75 16.99
CA ALA A 278 -4.63 -3.32 15.60
C ALA A 278 -4.48 -1.79 15.49
N MET A 279 -3.78 -1.36 14.44
CA MET A 279 -3.53 0.05 14.14
C MET A 279 -4.06 0.40 12.75
N ILE A 280 -4.43 1.67 12.54
CA ILE A 280 -5.14 2.13 11.33
C ILE A 280 -4.45 1.71 10.03
N GLY A 281 -3.12 1.78 9.94
CA GLY A 281 -2.36 1.40 8.75
C GLY A 281 -2.55 -0.09 8.41
N GLY A 282 -2.44 -0.96 9.42
CA GLY A 282 -2.70 -2.39 9.28
C GLY A 282 -4.17 -2.68 8.93
N MET A 283 -5.11 -1.97 9.56
CA MET A 283 -6.55 -2.09 9.27
C MET A 283 -6.86 -1.73 7.82
N VAL A 284 -6.29 -0.64 7.30
CA VAL A 284 -6.38 -0.28 5.87
C VAL A 284 -5.75 -1.37 5.02
N GLY A 285 -4.53 -1.78 5.36
CA GLY A 285 -3.76 -2.78 4.61
C GLY A 285 -4.51 -4.09 4.43
N THR A 286 -5.17 -4.60 5.47
CA THR A 286 -5.91 -5.87 5.42
C THR A 286 -7.39 -5.71 5.06
N GLY A 287 -7.91 -4.48 4.99
CA GLY A 287 -9.33 -4.26 4.78
C GLY A 287 -10.19 -4.86 5.90
N CYS A 288 -9.70 -4.78 7.15
CA CYS A 288 -10.18 -5.61 8.25
C CYS A 288 -11.70 -5.54 8.52
N SER A 289 -12.24 -6.66 8.98
CA SER A 289 -13.60 -6.80 9.53
C SER A 289 -13.59 -6.62 11.07
N GLY A 290 -14.64 -7.06 11.75
CA GLY A 290 -14.80 -7.05 13.21
C GLY A 290 -16.24 -7.36 13.64
N THR A 291 -16.50 -7.41 14.96
CA THR A 291 -17.86 -7.74 15.47
C THR A 291 -18.93 -6.71 15.10
N ASN A 292 -18.55 -5.48 14.74
CA ASN A 292 -19.43 -4.41 14.26
C ASN A 292 -19.68 -4.46 12.74
N ALA A 293 -18.95 -5.29 11.98
CA ALA A 293 -18.97 -5.25 10.53
C ALA A 293 -20.36 -5.53 9.95
N TYR A 294 -21.14 -6.42 10.57
CA TYR A 294 -22.53 -6.66 10.17
C TYR A 294 -23.36 -5.36 10.09
N ARG A 295 -23.23 -4.48 11.08
CA ARG A 295 -24.03 -3.25 11.16
C ARG A 295 -23.44 -2.09 10.37
N TYR A 296 -22.10 -2.01 10.35
CA TYR A 296 -21.38 -0.81 9.93
C TYR A 296 -20.52 -1.01 8.68
N GLY A 297 -20.31 -2.23 8.21
CA GLY A 297 -19.35 -2.56 7.16
C GLY A 297 -17.91 -2.69 7.67
N THR A 298 -16.99 -3.02 6.77
CA THR A 298 -15.58 -3.26 7.09
C THR A 298 -14.77 -1.98 6.95
N MET A 299 -13.45 -2.04 7.18
CA MET A 299 -12.55 -0.91 6.96
C MET A 299 -12.75 -0.25 5.59
N ARG A 300 -13.10 -1.05 4.57
CA ARG A 300 -13.41 -0.57 3.22
C ARG A 300 -14.42 0.56 3.25
N GLU A 301 -15.51 0.42 3.99
CA GLU A 301 -16.56 1.42 4.02
C GLU A 301 -16.10 2.68 4.74
N TRP A 302 -15.19 2.60 5.71
CA TRP A 302 -14.90 3.68 6.67
C TRP A 302 -13.78 4.64 6.28
N VAL A 303 -13.04 4.36 5.21
CA VAL A 303 -11.98 5.25 4.69
C VAL A 303 -12.52 6.19 3.62
N LEU A 304 -12.30 7.50 3.80
CA LEU A 304 -12.63 8.55 2.81
C LEU A 304 -11.49 8.81 1.82
N SER A 305 -10.26 8.90 2.33
CA SER A 305 -9.06 9.24 1.56
C SER A 305 -7.83 8.67 2.25
N LEU A 306 -6.79 8.38 1.48
CA LEU A 306 -5.49 7.96 1.94
C LEU A 306 -4.41 8.87 1.35
N THR A 307 -3.36 9.13 2.13
CA THR A 307 -2.06 9.55 1.59
C THR A 307 -1.16 8.32 1.56
N VAL A 308 -0.63 8.01 0.39
CA VAL A 308 0.12 6.78 0.12
C VAL A 308 1.47 7.11 -0.51
N VAL A 309 2.52 6.45 -0.06
CA VAL A 309 3.84 6.46 -0.68
C VAL A 309 3.99 5.22 -1.55
N LEU A 310 4.18 5.41 -2.85
CA LEU A 310 4.35 4.32 -3.82
C LEU A 310 5.77 3.73 -3.78
N ALA A 311 5.96 2.63 -4.51
CA ALA A 311 7.23 1.90 -4.55
C ALA A 311 8.43 2.75 -5.01
N ASP A 312 8.21 3.74 -5.87
CA ASP A 312 9.22 4.70 -6.35
C ASP A 312 9.41 5.92 -5.42
N GLY A 313 8.67 5.95 -4.32
CA GLY A 313 8.59 7.05 -3.36
C GLY A 313 7.70 8.21 -3.78
N THR A 314 6.92 8.10 -4.85
CA THR A 314 5.90 9.09 -5.20
C THR A 314 4.82 9.15 -4.12
N VAL A 315 4.51 10.35 -3.63
CA VAL A 315 3.42 10.57 -2.66
C VAL A 315 2.15 10.90 -3.44
N ILE A 316 1.09 10.13 -3.20
CA ILE A 316 -0.23 10.38 -3.78
C ILE A 316 -1.27 10.59 -2.69
N LYS A 317 -2.30 11.40 -3.00
CA LYS A 317 -3.53 11.47 -2.23
C LYS A 317 -4.66 10.90 -3.05
N THR A 318 -5.32 9.86 -2.53
CA THR A 318 -6.27 9.08 -3.34
C THR A 318 -7.55 9.83 -3.64
N ARG A 319 -7.95 10.77 -2.76
CA ARG A 319 -9.19 11.54 -2.92
C ARG A 319 -9.17 12.84 -2.10
N GLN A 320 -10.12 13.73 -2.40
CA GLN A 320 -10.45 14.87 -1.55
C GLN A 320 -11.38 14.47 -0.40
N ARG A 321 -11.40 15.25 0.69
CA ARG A 321 -12.15 14.99 1.93
C ARG A 321 -13.67 14.74 1.78
N PRO A 322 -14.43 15.37 0.85
CA PRO A 322 -15.89 15.22 0.82
C PRO A 322 -16.38 13.77 0.73
N ARG A 323 -17.38 13.42 1.56
CA ARG A 323 -17.96 12.06 1.64
C ARG A 323 -18.49 11.56 0.30
N LYS A 324 -19.15 12.43 -0.48
CA LYS A 324 -19.55 12.16 -1.86
C LYS A 324 -18.52 12.73 -2.82
N SER A 325 -18.05 11.92 -3.75
CA SER A 325 -17.25 12.33 -4.89
C SER A 325 -17.58 11.40 -6.05
N SER A 326 -17.59 11.98 -7.24
CA SER A 326 -17.68 11.26 -8.51
C SER A 326 -16.66 11.87 -9.50
N ALA A 327 -15.58 12.41 -8.95
CA ALA A 327 -14.51 13.07 -9.70
C ALA A 327 -13.37 12.07 -9.94
N GLY A 328 -13.47 11.30 -11.02
CA GLY A 328 -12.48 10.29 -11.39
C GLY A 328 -12.65 8.95 -10.66
N TYR A 329 -11.60 8.13 -10.71
CA TYR A 329 -11.57 6.81 -10.09
C TYR A 329 -11.45 6.89 -8.57
N ASP A 330 -12.10 5.97 -7.86
CA ASP A 330 -11.92 5.82 -6.41
C ASP A 330 -10.67 4.98 -6.12
N LEU A 331 -9.50 5.59 -6.25
CA LEU A 331 -8.22 4.93 -6.00
C LEU A 331 -8.08 4.46 -4.54
N THR A 332 -8.82 5.07 -3.60
CA THR A 332 -8.80 4.69 -2.18
C THR A 332 -9.09 3.20 -2.00
N LYS A 333 -10.07 2.68 -2.75
CA LYS A 333 -10.50 1.28 -2.65
C LYS A 333 -9.48 0.28 -3.19
N LEU A 334 -8.51 0.74 -3.98
CA LEU A 334 -7.44 -0.11 -4.51
C LEU A 334 -6.38 -0.42 -3.44
N PHE A 335 -6.15 0.52 -2.51
CA PHE A 335 -5.15 0.35 -1.44
C PHE A 335 -5.71 -0.33 -0.18
N ILE A 336 -7.03 -0.32 0.01
CA ILE A 336 -7.65 -1.02 1.13
C ILE A 336 -7.67 -2.51 0.82
N GLY A 337 -7.08 -3.33 1.69
CA GLY A 337 -6.92 -4.76 1.44
C GLY A 337 -5.74 -5.09 0.50
N SER A 338 -4.87 -4.12 0.19
CA SER A 338 -3.70 -4.38 -0.67
C SER A 338 -2.51 -4.96 0.09
N GLU A 339 -2.60 -5.10 1.42
CA GLU A 339 -1.57 -5.67 2.30
C GLU A 339 -0.20 -4.98 2.15
N GLY A 340 -0.20 -3.67 1.86
CA GLY A 340 1.03 -2.89 1.62
C GLY A 340 1.73 -3.18 0.28
N THR A 341 1.21 -4.08 -0.55
CA THR A 341 1.85 -4.49 -1.82
C THR A 341 1.79 -3.43 -2.92
N LEU A 342 0.86 -2.48 -2.83
CA LEU A 342 0.70 -1.39 -3.81
C LEU A 342 1.31 -0.06 -3.34
N GLY A 343 1.58 0.08 -2.04
CA GLY A 343 2.11 1.30 -1.45
C GLY A 343 1.91 1.37 0.07
N LEU A 344 2.53 2.37 0.67
CA LEU A 344 2.59 2.56 2.11
C LEU A 344 1.66 3.68 2.57
N VAL A 345 0.66 3.36 3.39
CA VAL A 345 -0.30 4.34 3.91
C VAL A 345 0.35 5.15 5.02
N THR A 346 0.37 6.48 4.86
CA THR A 346 1.01 7.43 5.80
C THR A 346 0.02 8.39 6.47
N GLU A 347 -1.18 8.54 5.91
CA GLU A 347 -2.30 9.26 6.50
C GLU A 347 -3.61 8.62 6.03
N ALA A 348 -4.60 8.52 6.92
CA ALA A 348 -5.95 8.11 6.59
C ALA A 348 -6.96 9.15 7.06
N THR A 349 -7.87 9.55 6.17
CA THR A 349 -9.09 10.27 6.54
C THR A 349 -10.21 9.25 6.73
N LEU A 350 -10.68 9.10 7.96
CA LEU A 350 -11.68 8.12 8.37
C LEU A 350 -13.01 8.79 8.66
N LYS A 351 -14.12 8.14 8.29
CA LYS A 351 -15.45 8.54 8.74
C LYS A 351 -15.62 8.20 10.22
N LEU A 352 -16.43 8.99 10.90
CA LEU A 352 -16.94 8.74 12.24
C LEU A 352 -18.46 8.61 12.21
N THR A 353 -19.01 8.12 13.32
CA THR A 353 -20.45 8.12 13.58
C THR A 353 -20.71 8.43 15.05
N VAL A 354 -21.96 8.76 15.37
CA VAL A 354 -22.39 9.08 16.74
C VAL A 354 -22.57 7.78 17.53
N LYS A 355 -22.13 7.78 18.80
CA LYS A 355 -22.37 6.69 19.72
C LYS A 355 -23.88 6.43 19.88
N PRO A 356 -24.32 5.16 19.84
CA PRO A 356 -25.72 4.84 20.06
C PRO A 356 -26.16 5.23 21.48
N ALA A 357 -27.39 5.71 21.63
CA ALA A 357 -27.95 6.14 22.92
C ALA A 357 -28.19 4.97 23.90
N SER A 358 -28.32 3.75 23.38
CA SER A 358 -28.51 2.53 24.15
C SER A 358 -27.85 1.35 23.43
N GLN A 359 -27.25 0.46 24.21
CA GLN A 359 -26.74 -0.83 23.75
C GLN A 359 -27.23 -1.94 24.69
N ASN A 360 -27.32 -3.17 24.19
CA ASN A 360 -27.60 -4.35 25.01
C ASN A 360 -27.01 -5.60 24.35
N VAL A 361 -26.84 -6.67 25.11
CA VAL A 361 -26.35 -7.98 24.67
C VAL A 361 -27.37 -9.05 25.04
N ALA A 362 -27.58 -10.01 24.14
CA ALA A 362 -28.34 -11.22 24.44
C ALA A 362 -27.57 -12.48 24.03
N VAL A 363 -27.82 -13.58 24.74
CA VAL A 363 -27.22 -14.88 24.49
C VAL A 363 -28.31 -15.94 24.35
N ALA A 364 -28.21 -16.78 23.33
CA ALA A 364 -29.16 -17.85 23.06
C ALA A 364 -28.44 -19.17 22.77
N SER A 365 -28.82 -20.25 23.47
CA SER A 365 -28.26 -21.59 23.23
C SER A 365 -29.17 -22.44 22.36
N PHE A 366 -28.57 -23.30 21.55
CA PHE A 366 -29.23 -24.13 20.54
C PHE A 366 -28.85 -25.60 20.70
N PRO A 367 -29.68 -26.54 20.22
CA PRO A 367 -29.37 -27.96 20.28
C PRO A 367 -28.35 -28.39 19.21
N SER A 368 -28.22 -27.66 18.10
CA SER A 368 -27.22 -27.90 17.07
C SER A 368 -26.63 -26.60 16.51
N ILE A 369 -25.46 -26.68 15.88
CA ILE A 369 -24.82 -25.52 15.22
C ILE A 369 -25.63 -25.07 14.00
N GLN A 370 -26.30 -26.01 13.34
CA GLN A 370 -27.18 -25.75 12.21
C GLN A 370 -28.41 -24.94 12.64
N ASP A 371 -29.07 -25.28 13.75
CA ASP A 371 -30.20 -24.51 14.29
C ASP A 371 -29.79 -23.07 14.63
N ALA A 372 -28.61 -22.90 15.24
CA ALA A 372 -28.05 -21.59 15.53
C ALA A 372 -27.82 -20.78 14.23
N ALA A 373 -27.16 -21.36 13.23
CA ALA A 373 -26.92 -20.68 11.95
C ALA A 373 -28.22 -20.37 11.16
N GLN A 374 -29.23 -21.24 11.25
CA GLN A 374 -30.57 -20.98 10.70
C GLN A 374 -31.24 -19.78 11.40
N CYS A 375 -31.12 -19.68 12.73
CA CYS A 375 -31.58 -18.50 13.46
C CYS A 375 -30.95 -17.21 12.93
N VAL A 376 -29.63 -17.21 12.70
CA VAL A 376 -28.92 -16.05 12.14
C VAL A 376 -29.48 -15.69 10.77
N THR A 377 -29.63 -16.69 9.90
CA THR A 377 -30.19 -16.49 8.55
C THR A 377 -31.56 -15.83 8.60
N HIS A 378 -32.47 -16.32 9.45
CA HIS A 378 -33.81 -15.72 9.62
C HIS A 378 -33.77 -14.30 10.21
N VAL A 379 -32.84 -14.01 11.13
CA VAL A 379 -32.66 -12.64 11.68
C VAL A 379 -32.23 -11.68 10.56
N VAL A 380 -31.29 -12.11 9.71
CA VAL A 380 -30.79 -11.31 8.59
C VAL A 380 -31.86 -11.14 7.51
N GLU A 381 -32.58 -12.20 7.13
CA GLU A 381 -33.68 -12.15 6.16
C GLU A 381 -34.85 -11.27 6.61
N ALA A 382 -35.11 -11.24 7.92
CA ALA A 382 -36.09 -10.33 8.51
C ALA A 382 -35.65 -8.85 8.50
N GLY A 383 -34.40 -8.56 8.12
CA GLY A 383 -33.85 -7.22 8.06
C GLY A 383 -33.70 -6.54 9.42
N ILE A 384 -33.55 -7.32 10.50
CA ILE A 384 -33.45 -6.77 11.85
C ILE A 384 -32.06 -6.14 12.04
N PRO A 385 -31.94 -4.83 12.32
CA PRO A 385 -30.66 -4.15 12.35
C PRO A 385 -29.95 -4.33 13.70
N VAL A 386 -29.51 -5.55 13.98
CA VAL A 386 -28.65 -5.84 15.13
C VAL A 386 -27.24 -5.27 14.92
N ALA A 387 -26.53 -4.98 16.02
CA ALA A 387 -25.20 -4.40 15.99
C ALA A 387 -24.08 -5.43 15.77
N GLY A 388 -24.35 -6.70 16.07
CA GLY A 388 -23.43 -7.82 15.85
C GLY A 388 -24.13 -9.15 16.17
N VAL A 389 -23.71 -10.21 15.48
CA VAL A 389 -24.19 -11.58 15.72
C VAL A 389 -23.00 -12.50 15.64
N GLU A 390 -22.69 -13.13 16.77
CA GLU A 390 -21.55 -14.01 16.91
C GLU A 390 -22.02 -15.42 17.24
N ILE A 391 -21.30 -16.43 16.76
CA ILE A 391 -21.54 -17.83 17.09
C ILE A 391 -20.33 -18.42 17.81
N LEU A 392 -20.57 -19.29 18.78
CA LEU A 392 -19.58 -20.19 19.37
C LEU A 392 -20.20 -21.58 19.41
N ASP A 393 -19.47 -22.60 18.96
CA ASP A 393 -19.95 -23.98 19.04
C ASP A 393 -19.74 -24.60 20.44
N ASP A 394 -20.25 -25.81 20.64
CA ASP A 394 -20.13 -26.56 21.90
C ASP A 394 -18.68 -26.75 22.36
N VAL A 395 -17.75 -27.03 21.44
CA VAL A 395 -16.33 -27.23 21.75
C VAL A 395 -15.69 -25.91 22.16
N GLN A 396 -15.99 -24.81 21.45
CA GLN A 396 -15.51 -23.48 21.82
C GLN A 396 -16.01 -23.06 23.21
N MET A 397 -17.28 -23.32 23.52
CA MET A 397 -17.85 -23.06 24.86
C MET A 397 -17.17 -23.90 25.94
N LYS A 398 -16.84 -25.17 25.63
CA LYS A 398 -16.07 -26.04 26.52
C LYS A 398 -14.65 -25.50 26.78
N CYS A 399 -13.92 -25.09 25.74
CA CYS A 399 -12.59 -24.49 25.89
C CYS A 399 -12.62 -23.23 26.79
N ILE A 400 -13.67 -22.41 26.66
CA ILE A 400 -13.86 -21.23 27.52
C ILE A 400 -14.00 -21.65 28.98
N ASN A 401 -14.85 -22.62 29.28
CA ASN A 401 -15.01 -23.16 30.64
C ASN A 401 -13.70 -23.71 31.20
N GLU A 402 -12.99 -24.55 30.43
CA GLU A 402 -11.74 -25.18 30.88
C GLU A 402 -10.60 -24.17 31.08
N SER A 403 -10.55 -23.10 30.27
CA SER A 403 -9.52 -22.06 30.39
C SER A 403 -9.67 -21.18 31.65
N GLY A 404 -10.85 -21.15 32.27
CA GLY A 404 -11.14 -20.23 33.37
C GLY A 404 -11.16 -18.75 32.98
N SER A 405 -11.27 -18.43 31.68
CA SER A 405 -11.20 -17.06 31.17
C SER A 405 -12.44 -16.20 31.48
N THR A 406 -13.54 -16.82 31.92
CA THR A 406 -14.80 -16.13 32.26
C THR A 406 -15.22 -16.42 33.70
N THR A 407 -15.86 -15.44 34.35
CA THR A 407 -16.42 -15.58 35.71
C THR A 407 -17.60 -16.54 35.78
N ARG A 408 -18.31 -16.70 34.66
CA ARG A 408 -19.49 -17.54 34.50
C ARG A 408 -19.12 -18.89 33.89
N ALA A 409 -19.74 -19.95 34.41
CA ALA A 409 -19.76 -21.25 33.76
C ALA A 409 -20.85 -21.28 32.67
N TRP A 410 -20.48 -21.70 31.47
CA TRP A 410 -21.35 -21.73 30.31
C TRP A 410 -21.87 -23.12 30.01
N LYS A 411 -23.04 -23.20 29.36
CA LYS A 411 -23.50 -24.45 28.79
C LYS A 411 -22.66 -24.77 27.55
N GLU A 412 -22.12 -25.98 27.50
CA GLU A 412 -21.37 -26.52 26.35
C GLU A 412 -22.34 -26.90 25.23
N ALA A 413 -22.84 -25.89 24.54
CA ALA A 413 -23.79 -26.02 23.44
C ALA A 413 -23.56 -24.90 22.44
N PRO A 414 -23.93 -25.08 21.16
CA PRO A 414 -23.92 -24.01 20.17
C PRO A 414 -24.69 -22.79 20.68
N THR A 415 -24.04 -21.63 20.67
CA THR A 415 -24.50 -20.42 21.33
C THR A 415 -24.32 -19.21 20.43
N LEU A 416 -25.39 -18.42 20.29
CA LEU A 416 -25.36 -17.12 19.62
C LEU A 416 -25.24 -16.00 20.64
N PHE A 417 -24.42 -15.00 20.32
CA PHE A 417 -24.29 -13.76 21.06
C PHE A 417 -24.73 -12.62 20.15
N PHE A 418 -25.77 -11.92 20.56
CA PHE A 418 -26.33 -10.78 19.85
C PHE A 418 -25.91 -9.49 20.55
N ARG A 419 -25.48 -8.49 19.77
CA ARG A 419 -25.33 -7.12 20.24
C ARG A 419 -26.39 -6.25 19.59
N PHE A 420 -27.00 -5.37 20.36
CA PHE A 420 -28.04 -4.44 19.93
C PHE A 420 -27.57 -3.01 20.16
N ALA A 421 -27.95 -2.09 19.27
CA ALA A 421 -27.60 -0.69 19.39
C ALA A 421 -28.67 0.20 18.75
N GLY A 422 -28.98 1.33 19.39
CA GLY A 422 -29.93 2.30 18.88
C GLY A 422 -30.49 3.20 19.98
N THR A 423 -31.76 3.57 19.85
CA THR A 423 -32.52 4.18 20.96
C THR A 423 -33.00 3.09 21.92
N PRO A 424 -33.34 3.43 23.18
CA PRO A 424 -33.88 2.45 24.13
C PRO A 424 -35.08 1.67 23.59
N THR A 425 -35.99 2.34 22.88
CA THR A 425 -37.16 1.71 22.24
C THR A 425 -36.74 0.74 21.13
N ALA A 426 -35.83 1.17 20.24
CA ALA A 426 -35.36 0.34 19.14
C ALA A 426 -34.65 -0.92 19.63
N VAL A 427 -33.81 -0.80 20.67
CA VAL A 427 -33.12 -1.96 21.28
C VAL A 427 -34.15 -2.95 21.85
N LYS A 428 -35.16 -2.47 22.58
CA LYS A 428 -36.23 -3.32 23.12
C LYS A 428 -37.02 -4.05 22.02
N GLU A 429 -37.32 -3.35 20.93
CA GLU A 429 -38.01 -3.91 19.77
C GLU A 429 -37.17 -4.99 19.07
N GLN A 430 -35.89 -4.69 18.81
CA GLN A 430 -34.94 -5.64 18.22
C GLN A 430 -34.83 -6.92 19.05
N ILE A 431 -34.64 -6.80 20.37
CA ILE A 431 -34.57 -7.96 21.29
C ILE A 431 -35.85 -8.80 21.19
N SER A 432 -37.03 -8.17 21.19
CA SER A 432 -38.30 -8.91 21.09
C SER A 432 -38.45 -9.65 19.77
N MET A 433 -38.03 -9.05 18.66
CA MET A 433 -38.08 -9.70 17.34
C MET A 433 -37.09 -10.87 17.26
N VAL A 434 -35.84 -10.69 17.71
CA VAL A 434 -34.83 -11.75 17.71
C VAL A 434 -35.23 -12.90 18.64
N GLN A 435 -35.77 -12.61 19.82
CA GLN A 435 -36.27 -13.64 20.73
C GLN A 435 -37.38 -14.48 20.10
N LYS A 436 -38.30 -13.86 19.36
CA LYS A 436 -39.35 -14.59 18.62
C LYS A 436 -38.76 -15.49 17.54
N ILE A 437 -37.75 -15.02 16.80
CA ILE A 437 -37.07 -15.84 15.79
C ILE A 437 -36.32 -17.01 16.44
N ALA A 438 -35.52 -16.74 17.48
CA ALA A 438 -34.78 -17.77 18.21
C ALA A 438 -35.70 -18.88 18.73
N SER A 439 -36.88 -18.51 19.27
CA SER A 439 -37.87 -19.48 19.74
C SER A 439 -38.45 -20.38 18.64
N LYS A 440 -38.52 -19.87 17.40
CA LYS A 440 -38.99 -20.64 16.22
C LYS A 440 -37.90 -21.55 15.65
N THR A 441 -36.63 -21.26 15.92
CA THR A 441 -35.46 -22.04 15.51
C THR A 441 -34.88 -22.83 16.69
N SER A 442 -35.75 -23.44 17.50
CA SER A 442 -35.37 -24.41 18.53
C SER A 442 -34.47 -23.91 19.66
N SER A 443 -34.33 -22.59 19.88
CA SER A 443 -33.50 -22.06 20.98
C SER A 443 -33.96 -22.62 22.33
N LYS A 444 -33.01 -23.05 23.17
CA LYS A 444 -33.28 -23.60 24.52
C LYS A 444 -33.28 -22.54 25.61
N SER A 445 -32.52 -21.46 25.41
CA SER A 445 -32.47 -20.31 26.30
C SER A 445 -32.37 -19.03 25.50
N PHE A 446 -32.83 -17.92 26.09
CA PHE A 446 -32.61 -16.59 25.57
C PHE A 446 -32.50 -15.64 26.77
N GLU A 447 -31.29 -15.16 27.03
CA GLU A 447 -30.96 -14.27 28.13
C GLU A 447 -30.49 -12.92 27.56
N PHE A 448 -30.89 -11.82 28.18
CA PHE A 448 -30.43 -10.49 27.80
C PHE A 448 -30.01 -9.71 29.04
N ALA A 449 -29.03 -8.82 28.89
CA ALA A 449 -28.47 -8.09 30.00
C ALA A 449 -29.43 -7.03 30.56
N ARG A 450 -29.45 -6.90 31.89
CA ARG A 450 -30.21 -5.92 32.68
C ARG A 450 -29.40 -4.70 33.08
N GLY A 451 -28.10 -4.68 32.75
CA GLY A 451 -27.19 -3.56 33.01
C GLY A 451 -25.81 -3.78 32.41
N GLU A 452 -24.93 -2.78 32.53
CA GLU A 452 -23.61 -2.78 31.88
C GLU A 452 -22.69 -3.92 32.36
N SER A 453 -22.72 -4.25 33.65
CA SER A 453 -21.93 -5.35 34.20
C SER A 453 -22.31 -6.70 33.59
N GLU A 454 -23.61 -6.94 33.42
CA GLU A 454 -24.12 -8.18 32.81
C GLU A 454 -23.87 -8.20 31.30
N MET A 455 -23.89 -7.04 30.63
CA MET A 455 -23.47 -6.95 29.22
C MET A 455 -21.99 -7.35 29.06
N ALA A 456 -21.12 -6.84 29.92
CA ALA A 456 -19.70 -7.16 29.90
C ALA A 456 -19.45 -8.65 30.19
N GLU A 457 -20.15 -9.21 31.18
CA GLU A 457 -20.07 -10.63 31.52
C GLU A 457 -20.57 -11.51 30.36
N LEU A 458 -21.74 -11.22 29.78
CA LEU A 458 -22.28 -12.00 28.67
C LEU A 458 -21.38 -11.95 27.43
N TRP A 459 -20.76 -10.81 27.14
CA TRP A 459 -19.87 -10.66 25.99
C TRP A 459 -18.45 -11.20 26.23
N SER A 460 -18.06 -11.46 27.48
CA SER A 460 -16.71 -11.89 27.85
C SER A 460 -16.31 -13.23 27.20
N ALA A 461 -17.25 -14.18 27.10
CA ALA A 461 -17.03 -15.47 26.44
C ALA A 461 -16.57 -15.30 24.99
N ARG A 462 -17.23 -14.41 24.25
CA ARG A 462 -16.86 -14.13 22.86
C ARG A 462 -15.46 -13.52 22.74
N LYS A 463 -15.10 -12.60 23.65
CA LYS A 463 -13.75 -11.99 23.69
C LYS A 463 -12.65 -13.00 24.02
N ALA A 464 -12.96 -14.00 24.84
CA ALA A 464 -12.01 -15.03 25.25
C ALA A 464 -11.79 -16.15 24.21
N ALA A 465 -12.59 -16.21 23.13
CA ALA A 465 -12.65 -17.37 22.24
C ALA A 465 -11.27 -17.85 21.74
N LEU A 466 -10.49 -17.00 21.07
CA LEU A 466 -9.17 -17.36 20.54
C LEU A 466 -8.21 -17.82 21.65
N TRP A 467 -8.08 -17.02 22.71
CA TRP A 467 -7.18 -17.30 23.82
C TRP A 467 -7.55 -18.57 24.59
N SER A 468 -8.84 -18.88 24.69
CA SER A 468 -9.31 -20.10 25.34
C SER A 468 -8.89 -21.36 24.58
N VAL A 469 -8.86 -21.33 23.23
CA VAL A 469 -8.34 -22.46 22.43
C VAL A 469 -6.83 -22.56 22.55
N MET A 470 -6.12 -21.43 22.53
CA MET A 470 -4.67 -21.40 22.75
C MET A 470 -4.28 -21.96 24.12
N ALA A 471 -5.10 -21.74 25.15
CA ALA A 471 -4.89 -22.31 26.48
C ALA A 471 -5.04 -23.84 26.53
N MET A 472 -5.66 -24.47 25.51
CA MET A 472 -5.82 -25.92 25.44
C MET A 472 -4.59 -26.66 24.90
N ARG A 473 -3.52 -25.93 24.54
CA ARG A 473 -2.24 -26.54 24.13
C ARG A 473 -1.73 -27.43 25.27
N ARG A 474 -1.44 -28.69 24.95
CA ARG A 474 -0.93 -29.70 25.89
C ARG A 474 0.58 -29.82 25.81
N HIS A 475 1.14 -29.56 24.64
CA HIS A 475 2.56 -29.59 24.37
C HIS A 475 3.06 -28.24 23.84
N PRO A 476 4.34 -27.88 24.09
CA PRO A 476 4.95 -26.69 23.50
C PRO A 476 4.88 -26.64 21.98
N ASP A 477 4.84 -27.81 21.33
CA ASP A 477 4.76 -27.97 19.87
C ASP A 477 3.32 -27.99 19.34
N ASP A 478 2.32 -27.76 20.20
CA ASP A 478 0.93 -27.62 19.76
C ASP A 478 0.71 -26.23 19.18
N HIS A 479 0.23 -26.21 17.93
CA HIS A 479 -0.15 -25.00 17.23
C HIS A 479 -1.67 -24.90 17.14
N VAL A 480 -2.16 -23.66 17.12
CA VAL A 480 -3.57 -23.37 16.83
C VAL A 480 -3.63 -22.80 15.43
N TRP A 481 -4.23 -23.55 14.51
CA TRP A 481 -4.48 -23.09 13.16
C TRP A 481 -5.86 -22.45 13.09
N THR A 482 -5.92 -21.18 12.70
CA THR A 482 -7.18 -20.46 12.48
C THR A 482 -7.53 -20.46 11.00
N THR A 483 -8.77 -20.77 10.67
CA THR A 483 -9.34 -20.56 9.33
C THR A 483 -10.23 -19.31 9.32
N ASP A 484 -10.44 -18.72 8.16
CA ASP A 484 -11.34 -17.60 7.97
C ASP A 484 -12.18 -17.82 6.70
N VAL A 485 -13.47 -18.13 6.86
CA VAL A 485 -14.36 -18.50 5.76
C VAL A 485 -15.57 -17.57 5.74
N ALA A 486 -15.87 -17.02 4.57
CA ALA A 486 -17.08 -16.25 4.33
C ALA A 486 -17.91 -16.87 3.20
N VAL A 487 -19.22 -16.94 3.38
CA VAL A 487 -20.17 -17.43 2.37
C VAL A 487 -21.39 -16.51 2.28
N PRO A 488 -22.16 -16.54 1.17
CA PRO A 488 -23.47 -15.92 1.14
C PRO A 488 -24.35 -16.47 2.28
N MET A 489 -25.12 -15.60 2.95
CA MET A 489 -25.93 -15.96 4.13
C MET A 489 -26.78 -17.22 3.94
N SER A 490 -27.36 -17.41 2.75
CA SER A 490 -28.16 -18.59 2.40
C SER A 490 -27.41 -19.93 2.47
N LYS A 491 -26.09 -19.90 2.55
CA LYS A 491 -25.20 -21.08 2.60
C LYS A 491 -24.53 -21.27 3.96
N LEU A 492 -24.67 -20.30 4.86
CA LEU A 492 -24.04 -20.34 6.18
C LEU A 492 -24.44 -21.59 6.99
N PRO A 493 -25.74 -21.98 7.09
CA PRO A 493 -26.11 -23.16 7.86
C PRO A 493 -25.53 -24.46 7.31
N ASP A 494 -25.42 -24.58 5.98
CA ASP A 494 -24.92 -25.80 5.33
C ASP A 494 -23.41 -25.96 5.55
N ILE A 495 -22.64 -24.89 5.32
CA ILE A 495 -21.18 -24.96 5.40
C ILE A 495 -20.68 -25.13 6.84
N ILE A 496 -21.34 -24.51 7.82
CA ILE A 496 -20.90 -24.60 9.22
C ILE A 496 -21.17 -25.99 9.79
N ASP A 497 -22.27 -26.62 9.40
CA ASP A 497 -22.62 -27.98 9.82
C ASP A 497 -21.67 -29.00 9.18
N ALA A 498 -21.40 -28.86 7.87
CA ALA A 498 -20.40 -29.70 7.18
C ALA A 498 -19.00 -29.55 7.79
N THR A 499 -18.58 -28.31 8.07
CA THR A 499 -17.27 -28.04 8.68
C THR A 499 -17.17 -28.64 10.09
N LYS A 500 -18.23 -28.53 10.90
CA LYS A 500 -18.29 -29.13 12.24
C LYS A 500 -18.21 -30.66 12.18
N ALA A 501 -18.89 -31.27 11.21
CA ALA A 501 -18.83 -32.72 10.98
C ALA A 501 -17.41 -33.16 10.60
N ASP A 502 -16.73 -32.41 9.73
CA ASP A 502 -15.35 -32.70 9.33
C ASP A 502 -14.36 -32.52 10.48
N MET A 503 -14.50 -31.46 11.27
CA MET A 503 -13.73 -31.25 12.51
C MET A 503 -13.89 -32.42 13.48
N THR A 504 -15.12 -32.89 13.70
CA THR A 504 -15.40 -34.02 14.60
C THR A 504 -14.80 -35.32 14.04
N ARG A 505 -14.90 -35.56 12.73
CA ARG A 505 -14.34 -36.73 12.05
C ARG A 505 -12.81 -36.76 12.09
N SER A 506 -12.18 -35.58 12.09
CA SER A 506 -10.72 -35.46 12.15
C SER A 506 -10.12 -35.93 13.49
N GLY A 507 -10.92 -35.91 14.56
CA GLY A 507 -10.45 -36.21 15.92
C GLY A 507 -9.58 -35.13 16.55
N LEU A 508 -9.36 -34.00 15.85
CA LEU A 508 -8.64 -32.84 16.38
C LEU A 508 -9.53 -32.07 17.36
N LEU A 509 -8.90 -31.42 18.35
CA LEU A 509 -9.59 -30.44 19.17
C LEU A 509 -9.84 -29.20 18.31
N ALA A 510 -11.08 -29.01 17.89
CA ALA A 510 -11.46 -27.93 16.99
C ALA A 510 -12.74 -27.24 17.44
N GLY A 511 -12.68 -25.93 17.63
CA GLY A 511 -13.82 -25.08 17.95
C GLY A 511 -14.20 -24.18 16.78
N ILE A 512 -15.45 -23.75 16.76
CA ILE A 512 -15.94 -22.74 15.82
C ILE A 512 -16.31 -21.49 16.60
N CYS A 513 -15.83 -20.34 16.12
CA CYS A 513 -16.39 -19.04 16.47
C CYS A 513 -16.54 -18.18 15.23
N GLY A 514 -17.42 -17.19 15.20
CA GLY A 514 -17.57 -16.41 13.98
C GLY A 514 -18.49 -15.21 14.06
N HIS A 515 -18.21 -14.22 13.22
CA HIS A 515 -19.05 -13.05 12.96
C HIS A 515 -20.21 -13.40 12.00
N VAL A 516 -21.04 -14.36 12.37
CA VAL A 516 -22.02 -14.99 11.47
C VAL A 516 -23.08 -14.04 10.88
N GLY A 517 -23.23 -12.83 11.42
CA GLY A 517 -24.12 -11.81 10.84
C GLY A 517 -23.79 -11.46 9.39
N ASP A 518 -22.51 -11.44 9.00
CA ASP A 518 -22.07 -11.17 7.63
C ASP A 518 -21.64 -12.43 6.85
N GLY A 519 -21.96 -13.61 7.39
CA GLY A 519 -21.72 -14.91 6.74
C GLY A 519 -20.32 -15.47 6.99
N ASN A 520 -19.60 -14.93 7.98
CA ASN A 520 -18.24 -15.30 8.31
C ASN A 520 -18.12 -16.19 9.57
N PHE A 521 -17.24 -17.19 9.51
CA PHE A 521 -16.83 -17.97 10.68
C PHE A 521 -15.40 -18.50 10.57
N HIS A 522 -14.85 -18.83 11.74
CA HIS A 522 -13.50 -19.32 11.94
C HIS A 522 -13.52 -20.70 12.57
N GLY A 523 -12.74 -21.61 11.99
CA GLY A 523 -12.35 -22.86 12.61
C GLY A 523 -11.01 -22.70 13.33
N MET A 524 -10.93 -23.10 14.60
CA MET A 524 -9.70 -23.06 15.38
C MET A 524 -9.30 -24.49 15.71
N LEU A 525 -8.27 -25.01 15.03
CA LEU A 525 -7.80 -26.39 15.17
C LEU A 525 -6.53 -26.40 16.03
N ALA A 526 -6.53 -27.14 17.14
CA ALA A 526 -5.32 -27.40 17.92
C ALA A 526 -4.68 -28.72 17.47
N CYS A 527 -3.41 -28.67 17.04
CA CYS A 527 -2.68 -29.84 16.53
C CYS A 527 -1.17 -29.78 16.82
N SER A 528 -0.53 -30.94 16.99
CA SER A 528 0.93 -31.08 17.13
C SER A 528 1.61 -31.30 15.76
N PHE A 529 2.72 -30.60 15.50
CA PHE A 529 3.37 -30.56 14.17
C PHE A 529 4.02 -31.87 13.63
N PRO A 530 4.28 -32.96 14.38
CA PRO A 530 4.74 -34.21 13.76
C PRO A 530 3.66 -34.92 12.92
N LEU A 531 2.37 -34.62 13.13
CA LEU A 531 1.24 -35.29 12.48
C LEU A 531 0.85 -34.65 11.13
N PHE A 532 1.20 -33.40 10.89
CA PHE A 532 0.66 -32.62 9.77
C PHE A 532 1.45 -32.75 8.45
N SER A 533 2.74 -33.07 8.50
CA SER A 533 3.57 -33.27 7.29
C SER A 533 3.14 -34.49 6.45
N HIS A 534 2.32 -35.37 7.00
CA HIS A 534 1.83 -36.58 6.32
C HIS A 534 0.42 -36.48 5.75
N PHE A 535 -0.39 -35.49 6.14
CA PHE A 535 -1.82 -35.45 5.78
C PHE A 535 -2.17 -34.46 4.66
N PHE A 536 -1.32 -33.48 4.35
CA PHE A 536 -1.65 -32.38 3.42
C PHE A 536 -0.55 -31.96 2.43
N LEU A 537 0.45 -32.83 2.17
CA LEU A 537 1.39 -32.67 1.05
C LEU A 537 1.09 -33.67 -0.08
#